data_AF-A0A9D6R0A1-F1
#
_entry.id   AF-A0A9D6R0A1-F1
#
_cell.length_a   1.000
_cell.length_b   1.000
_cell.length_c   1.000
_cell.angle_alpha   90.00
_cell.angle_beta   90.00
_cell.angle_gamma   90.00
#
_symmetry.space_group_name_H-M   'P 1'
#
loop_
_entity.id
_entity.type
_entity.pdbx_description
1 polymer ?
#
loop_
_entity_poly.entity_id
_entity_poly.type
_entity_poly.pdbx_seq_one_letter_code
_entity_poly.pdbx_strand_id
1 'polypeptide(L)'
;MSQLFPFGRASGGEPTPVLPVVLSNRKGKSTPVLTAIVDTGADGTLAPLDILTAAGFRAGRQQGRLRTGRTDVAPEVVRGYTLTLHVGSLELHYVDVFSSRLIQDVVLGRDVLNQLVFTYDGPRRLLDILEP
;
A
#
# COMPACT_ATOMS: atom_id res chain seq x y z
N MET A 1 7.81 -31.47 17.24
CA MET A 1 8.57 -30.79 16.16
C MET A 1 8.15 -29.34 16.15
N SER A 2 9.06 -28.40 16.41
CA SER A 2 8.79 -26.97 16.27
C SER A 2 9.17 -26.54 14.86
N GLN A 3 8.19 -26.11 14.07
CA GLN A 3 8.44 -25.46 12.79
C GLN A 3 8.68 -23.97 13.08
N LEU A 4 9.88 -23.49 12.73
CA LEU A 4 10.15 -22.05 12.70
C LEU A 4 9.53 -21.48 11.41
N PHE A 5 8.62 -20.53 11.55
CA PHE A 5 8.09 -19.72 10.46
C PHE A 5 8.76 -18.35 10.52
N PRO A 6 9.86 -18.11 9.78
CA PRO A 6 10.47 -16.80 9.72
C PRO A 6 9.53 -15.85 8.98
N PHE A 7 8.83 -14.99 9.72
CA PHE A 7 8.13 -13.85 9.15
C PHE A 7 9.17 -12.81 8.69
N GLY A 8 9.62 -12.86 7.43
CA GLY A 8 10.45 -11.81 6.83
C GLY A 8 11.41 -12.24 5.70
N ARG A 9 11.68 -11.26 4.81
CA ARG A 9 12.60 -11.19 3.64
C ARG A 9 12.64 -12.32 2.62
N ALA A 10 11.98 -13.44 2.86
CA ALA A 10 11.61 -14.39 1.84
C ALA A 10 10.31 -15.06 2.29
N SER A 11 9.16 -14.62 1.76
CA SER A 11 8.18 -15.64 1.38
C SER A 11 8.93 -16.63 0.49
N GLY A 12 8.58 -17.91 0.48
CA GLY A 12 9.39 -18.95 -0.17
C GLY A 12 9.47 -18.88 -1.71
N GLY A 13 9.41 -17.68 -2.30
CA GLY A 13 9.09 -17.43 -3.70
C GLY A 13 7.59 -17.36 -3.96
N GLU A 14 6.77 -17.33 -2.90
CA GLU A 14 5.31 -17.34 -3.04
C GLU A 14 4.82 -15.99 -3.56
N PRO A 15 3.91 -15.98 -4.55
CA PRO A 15 3.37 -14.75 -5.09
C PRO A 15 2.60 -13.98 -4.04
N THR A 16 2.87 -12.68 -3.96
CA THR A 16 2.12 -11.74 -3.14
C THR A 16 0.83 -11.32 -3.86
N PRO A 17 -0.32 -11.23 -3.18
CA PRO A 17 -1.53 -10.66 -3.78
C PRO A 17 -1.29 -9.20 -4.16
N VAL A 18 -1.63 -8.85 -5.40
CA VAL A 18 -1.44 -7.50 -5.94
C VAL A 18 -2.68 -7.00 -6.68
N LEU A 19 -2.83 -5.67 -6.73
CA LEU A 19 -3.89 -4.96 -7.44
C LEU A 19 -3.30 -3.83 -8.31
N PRO A 20 -3.78 -3.63 -9.55
CA PRO A 20 -3.48 -2.44 -10.32
C PRO A 20 -4.22 -1.24 -9.72
N VAL A 21 -3.50 -0.16 -9.43
CA VAL A 21 -4.08 1.05 -8.86
C VAL A 21 -3.58 2.31 -9.55
N VAL A 22 -4.35 3.39 -9.48
CA VAL A 22 -3.88 4.74 -9.83
C VAL A 22 -4.07 5.64 -8.62
N LEU A 23 -3.10 6.50 -8.35
CA LEU A 23 -3.25 7.57 -7.37
C LEU A 23 -3.49 8.87 -8.11
N SER A 24 -4.44 9.67 -7.63
CA SER A 24 -4.66 11.02 -8.14
C SER A 24 -4.89 12.04 -7.03
N ASN A 25 -4.88 13.32 -7.37
CA ASN A 25 -5.28 14.38 -6.45
C ASN A 25 -6.32 15.31 -7.09
N ARG A 26 -6.91 16.17 -6.26
CA ARG A 26 -7.91 17.16 -6.68
C ARG A 26 -7.40 18.21 -7.69
N LYS A 27 -6.10 18.27 -7.94
CA LYS A 27 -5.50 19.17 -8.93
C LYS A 27 -5.33 18.50 -10.30
N GLY A 28 -5.93 17.32 -10.50
CA GLY A 28 -5.88 16.58 -11.77
C GLY A 28 -4.55 15.89 -12.04
N LYS A 29 -3.65 15.82 -11.05
CA LYS A 29 -2.41 15.04 -11.19
C LYS A 29 -2.69 13.58 -10.88
N SER A 30 -2.05 12.67 -11.60
CA SER A 30 -2.14 11.23 -11.39
C SER A 30 -0.81 10.52 -11.62
N THR A 31 -0.70 9.31 -11.05
CA THR A 31 0.37 8.37 -11.37
C THR A 31 0.04 7.60 -12.66
N PRO A 32 1.02 6.92 -13.29
CA PRO A 32 0.72 5.76 -14.12
C PRO A 32 0.03 4.66 -13.28
N VAL A 33 -0.46 3.61 -13.95
CA VAL A 33 -0.94 2.40 -13.26
C VAL A 33 0.21 1.78 -12.47
N LEU A 34 0.00 1.60 -11.17
CA LEU A 34 0.94 1.03 -10.22
C LEU A 34 0.48 -0.39 -9.86
N THR A 35 1.43 -1.28 -9.60
CA THR A 35 1.14 -2.56 -8.95
C THR A 35 1.24 -2.37 -7.45
N ALA A 36 0.15 -2.56 -6.72
CA ALA A 36 0.10 -2.42 -5.27
C ALA A 36 -0.07 -3.78 -4.59
N ILE A 37 0.75 -4.05 -3.58
CA ILE A 37 0.62 -5.21 -2.71
C ILE A 37 -0.60 -5.05 -1.82
N VAL A 38 -1.42 -6.09 -1.71
CA VAL A 38 -2.52 -6.17 -0.75
C VAL A 38 -2.01 -6.78 0.53
N ASP A 39 -1.83 -5.96 1.57
CA ASP A 39 -1.26 -6.40 2.85
C ASP A 39 -2.22 -6.16 4.01
N THR A 40 -2.94 -7.20 4.40
CA THR A 40 -3.82 -7.16 5.58
C THR A 40 -3.05 -6.98 6.90
N GLY A 41 -1.72 -7.22 6.90
CA GLY A 41 -0.83 -6.98 8.04
C GLY A 41 -0.42 -5.52 8.19
N ALA A 42 -0.49 -4.71 7.13
CA ALA A 42 -0.14 -3.29 7.17
C ALA A 42 -1.28 -2.44 7.73
N ASP A 43 -0.97 -1.56 8.68
CA ASP A 43 -1.97 -0.65 9.28
C ASP A 43 -2.38 0.48 8.32
N GLY A 44 -1.48 0.90 7.44
CA GLY A 44 -1.65 2.07 6.57
C GLY A 44 -1.07 1.87 5.18
N THR A 45 -1.55 2.67 4.23
CA THR A 45 -1.17 2.60 2.83
C THR A 45 0.13 3.36 2.55
N LEU A 46 1.01 2.75 1.77
CA LEU A 46 2.37 3.23 1.50
C LEU A 46 2.62 3.35 0.00
N ALA A 47 3.42 4.34 -0.41
CA ALA A 47 3.94 4.42 -1.77
C ALA A 47 5.36 5.00 -1.81
N PRO A 48 6.20 4.60 -2.78
CA PRO A 48 7.55 5.13 -2.95
C PRO A 48 7.57 6.64 -3.18
N LEU A 49 8.52 7.33 -2.54
CA LEU A 49 8.59 8.79 -2.54
C LEU A 49 8.87 9.38 -3.92
N ASP A 50 9.69 8.69 -4.70
CA ASP A 50 10.05 9.03 -6.08
C ASP A 50 8.82 8.98 -7.01
N ILE A 51 7.97 7.96 -6.90
CA ILE A 51 6.70 7.87 -7.64
C ILE A 51 5.80 9.07 -7.33
N LEU A 52 5.58 9.35 -6.04
CA LEU A 52 4.70 10.47 -5.64
C LEU A 52 5.26 11.83 -6.08
N THR A 53 6.58 12.01 -5.99
CA THR A 53 7.25 13.25 -6.41
C THR A 53 7.23 13.41 -7.93
N ALA A 54 7.45 12.33 -8.70
CA ALA A 54 7.41 12.34 -10.16
C ALA A 54 6.00 12.65 -10.69
N ALA A 55 4.95 12.15 -10.03
CA ALA A 55 3.56 12.54 -10.29
C ALA A 55 3.24 13.99 -9.88
N GLY A 56 4.21 14.70 -9.29
CA GLY A 56 4.09 16.09 -8.88
C GLY A 56 3.18 16.29 -7.66
N PHE A 57 2.97 15.25 -6.86
CA PHE A 57 2.24 15.38 -5.60
C PHE A 57 3.06 16.14 -4.57
N ARG A 58 2.37 16.69 -3.57
CA ARG A 58 2.99 17.41 -2.46
C ARG A 58 2.48 16.82 -1.17
N ALA A 59 3.40 16.51 -0.26
CA ALA A 59 3.07 16.05 1.07
C ALA A 59 2.19 17.08 1.79
N GLY A 60 1.20 16.59 2.52
CA GLY A 60 0.40 17.40 3.44
C GLY A 60 1.14 17.70 4.73
N ARG A 61 0.38 18.14 5.74
CA ARG A 61 0.88 18.32 7.12
C ARG A 61 0.83 17.04 7.95
N GLN A 62 0.16 16.01 7.45
CA GLN A 62 0.01 14.75 8.15
C GLN A 62 1.33 14.01 8.23
N GLN A 63 1.56 13.39 9.39
CA GLN A 63 2.73 12.58 9.67
C GLN A 63 2.29 11.22 10.23
N GLY A 64 3.05 10.20 9.91
CA GLY A 64 2.90 8.85 10.44
C GLY A 64 4.21 8.38 11.07
N ARG A 65 4.16 7.24 11.74
CA ARG A 65 5.36 6.55 12.25
C ARG A 65 5.42 5.17 11.61
N LEU A 66 6.33 5.00 10.66
CA LEU A 66 6.55 3.72 10.00
C LEU A 66 7.43 2.84 10.90
N ARG A 67 6.88 1.73 11.37
CA ARG A 67 7.63 0.72 12.12
C ARG A 67 7.90 -0.46 11.21
N THR A 68 9.17 -0.83 11.08
CA THR A 68 9.52 -2.10 10.43
C THR A 68 9.18 -3.27 11.36
N GLY A 69 9.05 -4.50 10.83
CA GLY A 69 8.84 -5.70 11.66
C GLY A 69 9.97 -6.01 12.65
N ARG A 70 11.06 -5.23 12.61
CA ARG A 70 12.20 -5.31 13.51
C ARG A 70 11.98 -4.45 14.75
N THR A 71 12.02 -5.08 15.92
CA THR A 71 11.80 -4.42 17.22
C THR A 71 13.00 -3.61 17.70
N ASP A 72 14.20 -3.84 17.14
CA ASP A 72 15.44 -3.14 17.46
C ASP A 72 15.61 -1.81 16.70
N VAL A 73 14.73 -1.51 15.75
CA VAL A 73 14.80 -0.30 14.91
C VAL A 73 13.73 0.70 15.34
N ALA A 74 14.15 1.93 15.63
CA ALA A 74 13.23 3.01 15.97
C ALA A 74 12.30 3.33 14.78
N PRO A 75 11.00 3.66 15.02
CA PRO A 75 10.09 4.03 13.95
C PRO A 75 10.55 5.29 13.20
N GLU A 76 10.44 5.28 11.87
CA GLU A 76 10.71 6.43 11.02
C GLU A 76 9.51 7.37 10.98
N VAL A 77 9.73 8.68 11.05
CA VAL A 77 8.66 9.67 10.81
C VAL A 77 8.46 9.84 9.31
N VAL A 78 7.26 9.51 8.84
CA VAL A 78 6.88 9.56 7.42
C VAL A 78 5.85 10.65 7.17
N ARG A 79 5.82 11.19 5.94
CA ARG A 79 4.85 12.23 5.56
C ARG A 79 3.68 11.64 4.77
N GLY A 80 2.49 12.14 5.07
CA GLY A 80 1.25 11.73 4.41
C GLY A 80 0.90 12.58 3.18
N TYR A 81 0.24 11.94 2.23
CA TYR A 81 -0.32 12.51 1.02
C TYR A 81 -1.79 12.11 0.96
N THR A 82 -2.70 13.07 1.11
CA THR A 82 -4.13 12.82 0.96
C THR A 82 -4.49 12.79 -0.52
N LEU A 83 -4.80 11.60 -1.04
CA LEU A 83 -5.00 11.30 -2.46
C LEU A 83 -6.36 10.64 -2.70
N THR A 84 -6.71 10.46 -3.97
CA THR A 84 -7.77 9.53 -4.39
C THR A 84 -7.08 8.29 -4.93
N LEU A 85 -7.47 7.12 -4.42
CA LEU A 85 -7.03 5.82 -4.90
C LEU A 85 -8.09 5.28 -5.87
N HIS A 86 -7.65 4.86 -7.04
CA HIS A 86 -8.46 4.25 -8.08
C HIS A 86 -8.11 2.78 -8.16
N VAL A 87 -9.11 1.91 -8.05
CA VAL A 87 -8.96 0.45 -8.17
C VAL A 87 -10.06 -0.08 -9.09
N GLY A 88 -9.72 -0.37 -10.34
CA GLY A 88 -10.72 -0.65 -11.36
C GLY A 88 -11.68 0.54 -11.56
N SER A 89 -12.98 0.31 -11.35
CA SER A 89 -14.03 1.34 -11.38
C SER A 89 -14.25 2.05 -10.03
N LEU A 90 -13.63 1.57 -8.95
CA LEU A 90 -13.81 2.14 -7.62
C LEU A 90 -12.88 3.33 -7.38
N GLU A 91 -13.44 4.39 -6.80
CA GLU A 91 -12.68 5.55 -6.34
C GLU A 91 -12.81 5.70 -4.83
N LEU A 92 -11.68 5.63 -4.12
CA LEU A 92 -11.59 5.91 -2.70
C LEU A 92 -10.95 7.29 -2.51
N HIS A 93 -11.77 8.26 -2.10
CA HIS A 93 -11.30 9.61 -1.86
C HIS A 93 -10.68 9.76 -0.46
N TYR A 94 -9.77 10.73 -0.33
CA TYR A 94 -9.12 11.09 0.94
C TYR A 94 -8.33 9.95 1.60
N VAL A 95 -7.71 9.11 0.78
CA VAL A 95 -6.79 8.08 1.26
C VAL A 95 -5.48 8.74 1.65
N ASP A 96 -5.03 8.50 2.88
CA ASP A 96 -3.76 9.00 3.36
C ASP A 96 -2.64 8.02 3.02
N VAL A 97 -1.88 8.36 1.99
CA VAL A 97 -0.73 7.57 1.52
C VAL A 97 0.53 8.09 2.18
N PHE A 98 1.22 7.26 2.95
CA PHE A 98 2.50 7.63 3.57
C PHE A 98 3.70 7.23 2.71
N SER A 99 4.79 7.98 2.84
CA SER A 99 5.97 7.76 2.02
C SER A 99 7.29 8.03 2.75
N SER A 100 8.32 7.29 2.33
CA SER A 100 9.72 7.34 2.77
C SER A 100 10.63 6.89 1.63
N ARG A 101 11.93 7.21 1.72
CA ARG A 101 12.96 6.69 0.81
C ARG A 101 13.24 5.19 0.99
N LEU A 102 12.79 4.59 2.10
CA LEU A 102 12.96 3.17 2.38
C LEU A 102 11.87 2.29 1.75
N ILE A 103 10.77 2.90 1.29
CA ILE A 103 9.63 2.21 0.71
C ILE A 103 9.89 2.01 -0.78
N GLN A 104 9.86 0.77 -1.24
CA GLN A 104 10.14 0.39 -2.64
C GLN A 104 8.89 -0.07 -3.38
N ASP A 105 7.89 -0.57 -2.64
CA ASP A 105 6.65 -1.08 -3.19
C ASP A 105 5.47 -0.21 -2.77
N VAL A 106 4.42 -0.20 -3.59
CA VAL A 106 3.12 0.33 -3.18
C VAL A 106 2.42 -0.74 -2.35
N VAL A 107 1.92 -0.36 -1.18
CA VAL A 107 1.23 -1.28 -0.26
C VAL A 107 -0.13 -0.70 0.09
N LEU A 108 -1.19 -1.46 -0.14
CA LEU A 108 -2.53 -1.15 0.37
C LEU A 108 -2.65 -1.79 1.77
N GLY A 109 -2.76 -0.93 2.78
CA GLY A 109 -2.96 -1.34 4.16
C GLY A 109 -4.43 -1.40 4.55
N ARG A 110 -4.71 -1.76 5.80
CA ARG A 110 -6.08 -1.89 6.33
C ARG A 110 -6.89 -0.60 6.32
N ASP A 111 -6.24 0.57 6.31
CA ASP A 111 -6.90 1.86 6.11
C ASP A 111 -7.70 1.92 4.79
N VAL A 112 -7.16 1.33 3.73
CA VAL A 112 -7.82 1.16 2.43
C VAL A 112 -8.62 -0.13 2.36
N LEU A 113 -8.02 -1.25 2.75
CA LEU A 113 -8.62 -2.58 2.55
C LEU A 113 -9.93 -2.76 3.33
N ASN A 114 -10.12 -2.08 4.47
CA ASN A 114 -11.39 -2.12 5.20
C ASN A 114 -12.54 -1.38 4.49
N GLN A 115 -12.26 -0.68 3.38
CA GLN A 115 -13.26 -0.02 2.54
C GLN A 115 -13.59 -0.84 1.28
N LEU A 116 -12.94 -2.00 1.11
CA LEU A 116 -13.10 -2.88 -0.04
C LEU A 116 -13.63 -4.24 0.42
N VAL A 117 -14.49 -4.85 -0.40
CA VAL A 117 -14.76 -6.28 -0.29
C VAL A 117 -13.88 -6.98 -1.32
N PHE A 118 -12.98 -7.85 -0.87
CA PHE A 118 -12.08 -8.56 -1.76
C PHE A 118 -11.86 -10.00 -1.31
N THR A 119 -11.44 -10.85 -2.23
CA THR A 119 -11.04 -12.23 -1.97
C THR A 119 -9.69 -12.50 -2.60
N TYR A 120 -8.92 -13.42 -2.02
CA TYR A 120 -7.70 -13.95 -2.62
C TYR A 120 -7.72 -15.48 -2.59
N ASP A 121 -7.84 -16.10 -3.76
CA ASP A 121 -7.67 -17.53 -3.97
C ASP A 121 -6.18 -17.80 -4.16
N GLY A 122 -5.47 -18.09 -3.06
CA GLY A 122 -4.03 -18.36 -3.07
C GLY A 122 -3.60 -19.47 -4.03
N PRO A 123 -4.24 -20.66 -4.05
CA PRO A 123 -3.95 -21.72 -5.01
C PRO A 123 -4.07 -21.29 -6.48
N ARG A 124 -5.08 -20.48 -6.83
CA ARG A 124 -5.26 -19.96 -8.20
C ARG A 124 -4.54 -18.64 -8.47
N ARG A 125 -4.01 -17.99 -7.43
CA ARG A 125 -3.41 -16.66 -7.46
C ARG A 125 -4.36 -15.60 -8.03
N LEU A 126 -5.64 -15.75 -7.71
CA LEU A 126 -6.70 -14.86 -8.19
C LEU A 126 -7.10 -13.92 -7.06
N LEU A 127 -7.07 -12.62 -7.34
CA LEU A 127 -7.58 -11.61 -6.45
C LEU A 127 -8.76 -10.92 -7.14
N ASP A 128 -9.93 -11.01 -6.50
CA ASP A 128 -11.15 -10.38 -6.98
C ASP A 128 -11.61 -9.30 -5.99
N ILE A 129 -12.01 -8.16 -6.54
CA ILE A 129 -12.76 -7.15 -5.81
C ILE A 129 -14.24 -7.42 -6.07
N LEU A 130 -15.00 -7.54 -4.99
CA LEU A 130 -16.44 -7.74 -5.05
C LEU A 130 -17.10 -6.37 -4.98
N GLU A 131 -17.94 -6.06 -5.97
CA GLU A 131 -18.79 -4.88 -5.89
C GLU A 131 -19.78 -5.08 -4.71
N PRO A 132 -19.97 -4.05 -3.86
CA PRO A 132 -20.93 -4.11 -2.76
C PRO A 132 -22.39 -4.19 -3.23
#